data_AF-A0AAP3E4V9-F1
#
_entry.id   AF-A0AAP3E4V9-F1
#
_cell.length_a   1.000
_cell.length_b   1.000
_cell.length_c   1.000
_cell.angle_alpha   90.00
_cell.angle_beta   90.00
_cell.angle_gamma   90.00
#
_symmetry.space_group_name_H-M   'P 1'
#
loop_
_entity.id
_entity.type
_entity.pdbx_description
1 polymer ?
#
loop_
_entity_poly.entity_id
_entity_poly.type
_entity_poly.pdbx_seq_one_letter_code
_entity_poly.pdbx_strand_id
1 'polypeptide(L)'
;MGLGSTAKKIQSLSDRAEAMYRQVQELQERIINLEEEVDDTHNTVSKLDHNITEQRALLLAIADEHDLDGEQILAEAAIDEAEAGDDDASDEPEAADGETVGAENSA
;
A
#
# COMPACT_ATOMS: atom_id res chain seq x y z
N MET A 1 -36.94 -4.27 -42.17
CA MET A 1 -36.16 -3.57 -41.14
C MET A 1 -35.90 -4.50 -39.95
N GLY A 2 -35.04 -5.52 -40.07
CA GLY A 2 -34.92 -6.53 -38.99
C GLY A 2 -33.63 -7.36 -38.98
N LEU A 3 -33.05 -7.66 -40.15
CA LEU A 3 -31.80 -8.43 -40.22
C LEU A 3 -30.55 -7.56 -39.93
N GLY A 4 -30.59 -6.27 -40.28
CA GLY A 4 -29.47 -5.35 -40.07
C GLY A 4 -29.24 -4.97 -38.59
N SER A 5 -30.28 -4.96 -37.76
CA SER A 5 -30.14 -4.68 -36.32
C SER A 5 -29.54 -5.86 -35.56
N THR A 6 -29.80 -7.10 -35.99
CA THR A 6 -29.16 -8.30 -35.41
C THR A 6 -27.69 -8.41 -35.79
N ALA A 7 -27.34 -8.14 -37.04
CA ALA A 7 -25.94 -8.07 -37.48
C ALA A 7 -25.16 -6.99 -36.70
N LYS A 8 -25.75 -5.81 -36.50
CA LYS A 8 -25.14 -4.72 -35.72
C LYS A 8 -24.95 -5.07 -34.24
N LYS A 9 -25.89 -5.82 -33.64
CA LYS A 9 -25.75 -6.33 -32.27
C LYS A 9 -24.61 -7.34 -32.15
N ILE A 10 -24.48 -8.26 -33.11
CA ILE A 10 -23.37 -9.23 -33.14
C ILE A 10 -22.04 -8.50 -33.27
N GLN A 11 -21.94 -7.51 -34.16
CA GLN A 11 -20.75 -6.67 -34.28
C GLN A 11 -20.41 -5.95 -32.97
N SER A 12 -21.40 -5.29 -32.34
CA SER A 12 -21.16 -4.59 -31.06
C SER A 12 -20.76 -5.52 -29.91
N LEU A 13 -21.25 -6.77 -29.92
CA LEU A 13 -20.85 -7.78 -28.95
C LEU A 13 -19.39 -8.21 -29.18
N SER A 14 -19.00 -8.39 -30.44
CA SER A 14 -17.60 -8.67 -30.82
C SER A 14 -16.67 -7.52 -30.42
N ASP A 15 -17.03 -6.27 -30.73
CA ASP A 15 -16.24 -5.10 -30.36
C ASP A 15 -16.06 -5.00 -28.83
N ARG A 16 -17.13 -5.28 -28.08
CA ARG A 16 -17.08 -5.29 -26.61
C ARG A 16 -16.28 -6.45 -26.06
N ALA A 17 -16.37 -7.64 -26.67
CA ALA A 17 -15.56 -8.80 -26.30
C ALA A 17 -14.08 -8.55 -26.56
N GLU A 18 -13.73 -7.88 -27.67
CA GLU A 18 -12.36 -7.49 -27.99
C GLU A 18 -11.82 -6.47 -26.98
N ALA A 19 -12.61 -5.46 -26.62
CA ALA A 19 -12.23 -4.49 -25.60
C ALA A 19 -12.00 -5.15 -24.23
N MET A 20 -12.88 -6.08 -23.83
CA MET A 20 -12.70 -6.86 -22.60
C MET A 20 -11.45 -7.72 -22.65
N TYR A 21 -11.18 -8.37 -23.78
CA TYR A 21 -9.97 -9.17 -23.95
C TYR A 21 -8.71 -8.32 -23.74
N ARG A 22 -8.62 -7.14 -24.37
CA ARG A 22 -7.51 -6.21 -24.17
C ARG A 22 -7.36 -5.79 -22.72
N GLN A 23 -8.46 -5.45 -22.06
CA GLN A 23 -8.44 -5.04 -20.65
C GLN A 23 -7.95 -6.17 -19.72
N VAL A 24 -8.31 -7.43 -20.01
CA VAL A 24 -7.81 -8.59 -19.25
C VAL A 24 -6.31 -8.79 -19.49
N GLN A 25 -5.82 -8.57 -20.71
CA GLN A 25 -4.38 -8.65 -21.00
C GLN A 25 -3.59 -7.56 -20.26
N GLU A 26 -4.07 -6.32 -20.26
CA GLU A 26 -3.44 -5.22 -19.51
C GLU A 26 -3.46 -5.48 -18.00
N LEU A 27 -4.55 -6.04 -17.47
CA LEU A 27 -4.64 -6.42 -16.06
C LEU A 27 -3.67 -7.54 -15.72
N GLN A 28 -3.54 -8.55 -16.59
CA GLN A 28 -2.58 -9.63 -16.41
C GLN A 28 -1.15 -9.09 -16.36
N GLU A 29 -0.78 -8.22 -17.30
CA GLU A 29 0.54 -7.60 -17.34
C GLU A 29 0.81 -6.77 -16.08
N ARG A 30 -0.17 -6.00 -15.62
CA ARG A 30 -0.06 -5.24 -14.37
C ARG A 30 0.15 -6.13 -13.15
N ILE A 31 -0.52 -7.28 -13.09
CA ILE A 31 -0.37 -8.23 -11.99
C ILE A 31 1.05 -8.82 -12.01
N ILE A 32 1.55 -9.23 -13.17
CA ILE A 32 2.91 -9.77 -13.30
C ILE A 32 3.95 -8.74 -12.84
N ASN A 33 3.81 -7.48 -13.26
CA ASN A 33 4.73 -6.42 -12.86
C ASN A 33 4.63 -6.13 -11.35
N LEU A 34 3.43 -6.21 -10.77
CA LEU A 34 3.24 -6.03 -9.34
C LEU A 34 3.88 -7.17 -8.54
N GLU A 35 3.74 -8.41 -9.01
CA GLU A 35 4.38 -9.57 -8.40
C GLU A 35 5.92 -9.42 -8.41
N GLU A 36 6.50 -9.00 -9.53
CA GLU A 36 7.93 -8.72 -9.64
C GLU A 36 8.38 -7.60 -8.68
N GLU A 37 7.65 -6.49 -8.61
CA GLU A 37 7.97 -5.38 -7.70
C GLU A 37 7.88 -5.77 -6.22
N VAL A 38 6.92 -6.64 -5.86
CA VAL A 38 6.79 -7.17 -4.51
C VAL A 38 7.97 -8.08 -4.17
N ASP A 39 8.39 -8.94 -5.09
CA ASP A 39 9.56 -9.81 -4.89
C ASP A 39 10.85 -8.98 -4.73
N ASP A 40 11.03 -7.93 -5.54
CA ASP A 40 12.17 -7.01 -5.43
C ASP A 40 12.16 -6.22 -4.12
N THR A 41 10.96 -5.78 -3.70
CA THR A 41 10.77 -5.10 -2.42
C THR A 41 11.11 -6.05 -1.26
N HIS A 42 10.64 -7.29 -1.32
CA HIS A 42 10.94 -8.31 -0.31
C HIS A 42 12.45 -8.53 -0.19
N ASN A 43 13.12 -8.73 -1.33
CA ASN A 43 14.57 -8.89 -1.38
C ASN A 43 15.32 -7.67 -0.80
N THR A 44 14.81 -6.47 -1.05
CA THR A 44 15.38 -5.22 -0.52
C THR A 44 15.21 -5.14 1.00
N VAL A 45 14.00 -5.44 1.51
CA VAL A 45 13.71 -5.48 2.94
C VAL A 45 14.56 -6.53 3.66
N SER A 46 14.71 -7.74 3.11
CA SER A 46 15.56 -8.77 3.71
C SER A 46 17.02 -8.35 3.80
N LYS A 47 17.56 -7.66 2.77
CA LYS A 47 18.92 -7.11 2.83
C LYS A 47 19.03 -6.00 3.87
N LEU A 48 18.03 -5.15 3.97
CA LEU A 48 18.00 -4.06 4.95
C LEU A 48 17.97 -4.60 6.38
N ASP A 49 17.12 -5.59 6.66
CA ASP A 49 17.03 -6.25 7.97
C ASP A 49 18.36 -6.89 8.40
N HIS A 50 19.04 -7.55 7.45
CA HIS A 50 20.37 -8.08 7.68
C HIS A 50 21.39 -6.98 8.02
N ASN A 51 21.44 -5.90 7.23
CA ASN A 51 22.35 -4.78 7.48
C ASN A 51 22.07 -4.09 8.83
N ILE A 52 20.80 -3.90 9.19
CA ILE A 52 20.40 -3.30 10.49
C ILE A 52 20.87 -4.19 11.65
N THR A 53 20.72 -5.51 11.50
CA THR A 53 21.20 -6.46 12.51
C THR A 53 22.71 -6.37 12.70
N GLU A 54 23.48 -6.29 11.59
CA GLU A 54 24.94 -6.12 11.64
C GLU A 54 25.34 -4.78 12.27
N GLN A 55 24.66 -3.69 11.88
CA GLN A 55 24.90 -2.36 12.44
C GLN A 55 24.59 -2.32 13.93
N ARG A 56 23.51 -2.95 14.38
CA ARG A 56 23.18 -3.07 15.80
C ARG A 56 24.28 -3.82 16.55
N ALA A 57 24.75 -4.95 16.02
CA ALA A 57 25.84 -5.71 16.63
C ALA A 57 27.14 -4.89 16.73
N LEU A 58 27.45 -4.10 15.69
CA LEU A 58 28.60 -3.19 15.70
C LEU A 58 28.45 -2.07 16.76
N LEU A 59 27.27 -1.45 16.86
CA LEU A 59 27.00 -0.40 17.85
C LEU A 59 27.10 -0.93 19.29
N LEU A 60 26.62 -2.14 19.54
CA LEU A 60 26.77 -2.80 20.85
C LEU A 60 28.25 -3.07 21.17
N ALA A 61 29.02 -3.57 20.21
CA ALA A 61 30.45 -3.78 20.41
C ALA A 61 31.21 -2.46 20.71
N ILE A 62 30.80 -1.35 20.09
CA ILE A 62 31.36 -0.02 20.37
C ILE A 62 30.91 0.47 21.76
N ALA A 63 29.65 0.26 22.14
CA ALA A 63 29.15 0.63 23.47
C ALA A 63 29.92 -0.11 24.58
N ASP A 64 30.18 -1.41 24.40
CA ASP A 64 30.99 -2.22 25.31
C ASP A 64 32.42 -1.66 25.45
N GLU A 65 33.05 -1.20 24.35
CA GLU A 65 34.39 -0.58 24.39
C GLU A 65 34.40 0.74 25.19
N HIS A 66 33.27 1.42 25.27
CA HIS A 66 33.09 2.67 26.00
C HIS A 66 32.49 2.50 27.40
N ASP A 67 32.39 1.26 27.91
CA ASP A 67 31.77 0.93 29.20
C ASP A 67 30.31 1.42 29.31
N LEU A 68 29.57 1.43 28.18
CA LEU A 68 28.16 1.76 28.12
C LEU A 68 27.32 0.48 28.03
N ASP A 69 26.22 0.40 28.79
CA ASP A 69 25.24 -0.68 28.66
C ASP A 69 24.33 -0.42 27.45
N GLY A 70 24.75 -0.94 26.30
CA GLY A 70 24.03 -0.77 25.03
C GLY A 70 22.64 -1.40 25.05
N GLU A 71 22.48 -2.55 25.69
CA GLU A 71 21.20 -3.22 25.89
C GLU A 71 20.22 -2.37 26.68
N GLN A 72 20.67 -1.74 27.77
CA GLN A 72 19.84 -0.83 28.55
C GLN A 72 19.39 0.38 27.72
N ILE A 73 20.31 1.01 26.99
CA ILE A 73 20.01 2.18 26.14
C ILE A 73 18.97 1.82 25.07
N LEU A 74 19.10 0.66 24.44
CA LEU A 74 18.13 0.21 23.43
C LEU A 74 16.76 -0.12 24.04
N ALA A 75 16.72 -0.65 25.27
CA ALA A 75 15.47 -0.90 25.97
C ALA A 75 14.74 0.39 26.33
N GLU A 76 15.47 1.40 26.81
CA GLU A 76 14.91 2.73 27.13
C GLU A 76 14.38 3.43 25.87
N ALA A 77 15.14 3.42 24.78
CA ALA A 77 14.69 3.97 23.50
C ALA A 77 13.42 3.28 22.95
N ALA A 78 13.27 1.97 23.16
CA ALA A 78 12.06 1.24 22.76
C ALA A 78 10.82 1.59 23.60
N ILE A 79 11.02 1.98 24.87
CA ILE A 79 9.94 2.49 25.73
C ILE A 79 9.53 3.89 25.26
N ASP A 80 10.50 4.78 25.05
CA ASP A 80 10.24 6.15 24.58
C ASP A 80 9.43 6.17 23.27
N GLU A 81 9.76 5.31 22.31
CA GLU A 81 9.01 5.15 21.06
C GLU A 81 7.58 4.64 21.29
N ALA A 82 7.40 3.68 22.19
CA ALA A 82 6.08 3.14 22.51
C ALA A 82 5.19 4.16 23.23
N GLU A 83 5.76 5.01 24.10
CA GLU A 83 5.04 6.09 24.77
C GLU A 83 4.68 7.22 23.80
N ALA A 84 5.55 7.56 22.85
CA ALA A 84 5.26 8.58 21.85
C ALA A 84 4.11 8.19 20.89
N GLY A 85 3.92 6.90 20.63
CA GLY A 85 2.84 6.39 19.77
C GLY A 85 1.44 6.41 20.41
N ASP A 86 1.33 6.54 21.73
CA ASP A 86 0.03 6.57 22.45
C ASP A 86 -0.58 7.99 22.47
N ASP A 87 0.25 9.03 22.34
CA ASP A 87 -0.20 10.44 22.32
C ASP A 87 -0.83 10.88 20.97
N ASP A 88 -0.58 10.16 19.86
CA ASP A 88 -1.09 10.52 18.51
C ASP A 88 -2.51 10.00 18.22
N ALA A 89 -3.09 9.17 19.11
CA ALA A 89 -4.42 8.58 18.92
C ALA A 89 -5.60 9.47 19.34
N SER A 90 -5.37 10.74 19.69
CA SER A 90 -6.39 11.65 20.24
C SER A 90 -7.01 12.65 19.25
N ASP A 91 -6.61 12.65 17.97
CA ASP A 91 -7.22 13.56 16.97
C ASP A 91 -8.35 12.84 16.20
N GLU A 92 -9.51 12.75 16.84
CA GLU A 92 -10.77 12.46 16.15
C GLU A 92 -11.02 13.57 15.11
N PRO A 93 -11.11 13.27 13.80
CA PRO A 93 -11.63 14.27 12.89
C PRO A 93 -13.13 14.41 13.17
N GLU A 94 -13.53 15.54 13.78
CA GLU A 94 -14.91 16.02 13.73
C GLU A 94 -15.32 16.07 12.25
N ALA A 95 -16.04 15.04 11.82
CA ALA A 95 -16.68 14.99 10.52
C ALA A 95 -17.72 16.12 10.49
N ALA A 96 -17.31 17.27 9.96
CA ALA A 96 -18.20 18.30 9.48
C ALA A 96 -19.05 17.67 8.37
N ASP A 97 -20.25 17.22 8.76
CA ASP A 97 -21.29 16.68 7.90
C ASP A 97 -21.53 17.68 6.76
N GLY A 98 -21.13 17.27 5.57
CA GLY A 98 -21.25 18.05 4.35
C GLY A 98 -22.71 18.10 3.93
N GLU A 99 -23.44 19.13 4.36
CA GLU A 99 -24.75 19.42 3.82
C GLU A 99 -24.61 19.98 2.39
N THR A 100 -24.61 19.09 1.39
CA THR A 100 -25.08 19.44 0.05
C THR A 100 -25.86 18.31 -0.61
N VAL A 101 -27.03 18.70 -1.13
CA VAL A 101 -27.84 18.09 -2.20
C VAL A 101 -28.97 17.13 -1.76
N GLY A 102 -30.13 17.73 -1.48
CA GLY A 102 -31.45 17.09 -1.56
C GLY A 102 -32.35 17.86 -2.53
N ALA A 103 -32.69 17.23 -3.64
CA ALA A 103 -33.54 17.74 -4.71
C ALA A 103 -34.96 18.15 -4.26
N GLU A 104 -35.44 19.30 -4.74
CA GLU A 104 -36.87 19.63 -4.85
C GLU A 104 -37.10 20.25 -6.24
N ASN A 105 -37.48 19.48 -7.26
CA ASN A 105 -38.82 19.05 -7.64
C ASN A 105 -39.51 20.00 -8.65
N SER A 106 -40.11 19.38 -9.67
CA SER A 106 -40.72 19.99 -10.85
C SER A 106 -41.96 20.82 -10.54
N ALA A 107 -42.12 21.98 -11.22
CA ALA A 107 -43.34 22.48 -11.88
C ALA A 107 -43.12 23.91 -12.40
#